data_AF-A0A2V8U186-F1
#
_entry.id   AF-A0A2V8U186-F1
#
_cell.length_a   1.000
_cell.length_b   1.000
_cell.length_c   1.000
_cell.angle_alpha   90.00
_cell.angle_beta   90.00
_cell.angle_gamma   90.00
#
_symmetry.space_group_name_H-M   'P 1'
#
loop_
_entity.id
_entity.type
_entity.pdbx_description
1 polymer ?
#
loop_
_entity_poly.entity_id
_entity_poly.type
_entity_poly.pdbx_seq_one_letter_code
_entity_poly.pdbx_strand_id
1 'polypeptide(L)' 'MPTVQDAKKRRDVALQKWRRELRLFQALPHGSPEWEEQGRAVEQARGRYDKLTAEYLDILTRADPPKHGAA' A
#
# COMPACT_ATOMS: atom_id res chain seq x y z
N MET A 1 14.18 13.85 2.96
CA MET A 1 13.64 12.84 2.04
C MET A 1 13.61 11.50 2.78
N PRO A 2 12.48 10.79 2.84
CA PRO A 2 12.47 9.43 3.37
C PRO A 2 13.39 8.52 2.54
N THR A 3 14.09 7.60 3.20
CA THR A 3 14.96 6.66 2.48
C THR A 3 14.13 5.60 1.74
N VAL A 4 14.75 4.89 0.79
CA VAL A 4 14.15 3.70 0.15
C VAL A 4 13.66 2.70 1.21
N GLN A 5 14.42 2.53 2.29
CA GLN A 5 14.08 1.61 3.39
C GLN A 5 12.87 2.11 4.19
N ASP A 6 12.76 3.41 4.46
CA ASP A 6 11.60 3.99 5.15
C ASP A 6 10.33 3.90 4.31
N ALA A 7 10.44 4.15 3.00
CA ALA A 7 9.33 4.01 2.06
C ALA A 7 8.87 2.55 1.95
N LYS A 8 9.82 1.60 1.87
CA LYS A 8 9.52 0.16 1.91
C LYS A 8 8.80 -0.23 3.20
N LYS A 9 9.32 0.17 4.37
CA LYS A 9 8.71 -0.14 5.66
C LYS A 9 7.27 0.39 5.76
N ARG A 10 7.03 1.63 5.31
CA ARG A 10 5.69 2.23 5.31
C ARG A 10 4.73 1.46 4.39
N ARG A 11 5.17 1.10 3.18
CA ARG A 11 4.40 0.26 2.25
C ARG A 11 4.05 -1.09 2.88
N ASP A 12 5.02 -1.77 3.50
CA ASP A 12 4.82 -3.10 4.09
C ASP A 12 3.82 -3.05 5.26
N VAL A 13 3.88 -2.01 6.10
CA VAL A 13 2.89 -1.79 7.16
C VAL A 13 1.49 -1.56 6.57
N ALA A 14 1.38 -0.79 5.49
CA ALA A 14 0.09 -0.58 4.83
C ALA A 14 -0.46 -1.86 4.20
N LEU A 15 0.41 -2.69 3.60
CA LEU A 15 0.04 -4.00 3.07
C LEU A 15 -0.49 -4.93 4.16
N GLN A 16 0.18 -4.98 5.32
CA GLN A 16 -0.29 -5.80 6.45
C GLN A 16 -1.66 -5.34 6.94
N LYS A 17 -1.89 -4.02 7.04
CA LYS A 17 -3.19 -3.47 7.41
C LYS A 17 -4.27 -3.84 6.40
N TRP A 18 -4.03 -3.64 5.11
CA TRP A 18 -4.98 -4.01 4.07
C TRP A 18 -5.32 -5.51 4.11
N ARG A 19 -4.32 -6.38 4.27
CA ARG A 19 -4.55 -7.83 4.41
C ARG A 19 -5.38 -8.18 5.64
N ARG A 20 -5.19 -7.48 6.76
CA ARG A 20 -5.99 -7.68 7.97
C ARG A 20 -7.45 -7.30 7.72
N GLU A 21 -7.69 -6.11 7.16
CA GLU A 21 -9.05 -5.68 6.84
C GLU A 21 -9.74 -6.60 5.83
N LEU A 22 -8.99 -7.12 4.85
CA LEU A 22 -9.52 -8.05 3.84
C LEU A 22 -9.93 -9.39 4.45
N ARG A 23 -9.17 -9.91 5.43
CA ARG A 23 -9.54 -11.13 6.15
C ARG A 23 -10.80 -10.92 6.98
N LEU A 24 -10.94 -9.77 7.64
CA LEU A 24 -12.15 -9.44 8.38
C LEU A 24 -13.35 -9.35 7.44
N PHE A 25 -13.19 -8.69 6.29
CA PHE A 25 -14.24 -8.60 5.28
C PHE A 25 -14.70 -9.96 4.78
N GLN A 26 -13.76 -10.87 4.46
CA GLN A 26 -14.07 -12.23 4.00
C GLN A 26 -14.73 -13.09 5.08
N ALA A 27 -14.57 -12.75 6.35
CA ALA A 27 -15.19 -13.47 7.46
C ALA A 27 -16.62 -13.00 7.77
N LEU A 28 -17.05 -11.86 7.20
CA LEU A 28 -18.37 -11.30 7.46
C LEU A 28 -19.43 -11.84 6.48
N PRO A 29 -20.67 -12.05 6.94
CA PRO A 29 -21.77 -12.45 6.07
C PRO A 29 -22.11 -11.32 5.10
N HIS A 30 -22.18 -11.65 3.81
CA HIS A 30 -22.51 -10.68 2.77
C HIS A 30 -23.88 -10.03 3.00
N GLY A 31 -23.94 -8.71 2.86
CA GLY A 31 -25.18 -7.94 3.01
C GLY A 31 -25.51 -7.49 4.43
N SER A 32 -24.65 -7.77 5.43
CA SER A 32 -24.78 -7.13 6.74
C SER A 32 -24.23 -5.69 6.72
N PRO A 33 -24.72 -4.79 7.59
CA PRO A 33 -24.17 -3.45 7.73
C PRO A 33 -22.65 -3.46 8.01
N GLU A 34 -22.19 -4.41 8.83
CA GLU A 34 -20.77 -4.60 9.16
C GLU A 34 -19.96 -4.99 7.92
N TRP A 35 -20.52 -5.79 7.01
CA TRP A 35 -19.87 -6.15 5.75
C TRP A 35 -19.66 -4.91 4.88
N GLU A 36 -20.64 -4.02 4.77
CA GLU A 36 -20.49 -2.77 4.03
C GLU A 36 -19.45 -1.83 4.65
N GLU A 37 -19.49 -1.67 5.98
CA GLU A 37 -18.51 -0.86 6.71
C GLU A 37 -17.09 -1.41 6.55
N GLN A 38 -16.94 -2.73 6.70
CA GLN A 38 -15.66 -3.40 6.53
C GLN A 38 -15.17 -3.33 5.08
N GLY A 39 -16.05 -3.37 4.09
CA GLY A 39 -15.73 -3.14 2.68
C GLY A 39 -15.12 -1.75 2.45
N ARG A 40 -15.69 -0.71 3.08
CA ARG A 40 -15.11 0.65 3.05
C ARG A 40 -13.75 0.72 3.74
N ALA A 41 -13.55 -0.03 4.83
CA ALA A 41 -12.27 -0.10 5.52
C ALA A 41 -11.19 -0.78 4.66
N VAL A 42 -11.55 -1.85 3.94
CA VAL A 42 -10.68 -2.53 2.97
C VAL A 42 -10.25 -1.59 1.86
N GLU A 43 -11.18 -0.87 1.23
CA GLU A 43 -10.86 0.04 0.13
C GLU A 43 -9.99 1.23 0.58
N GLN A 44 -10.22 1.78 1.78
CA GLN A 44 -9.35 2.80 2.36
C GLN A 44 -7.94 2.27 2.63
N ALA A 45 -7.82 1.07 3.19
CA ALA A 45 -6.52 0.45 3.47
C ALA A 45 -5.77 0.13 2.16
N ARG A 46 -6.48 -0.33 1.13
CA ARG A 46 -5.96 -0.56 -0.22
C ARG A 46 -5.44 0.73 -0.84
N GLY A 47 -6.25 1.80 -0.87
CA GLY A 47 -5.83 3.10 -1.42
C GLY A 47 -4.58 3.66 -0.71
N ARG A 48 -4.45 3.44 0.60
CA ARG A 48 -3.23 3.80 1.34
C ARG A 48 -2.02 2.96 0.94
N TYR A 49 -2.19 1.66 0.74
CA TYR A 49 -1.13 0.77 0.25
C TYR A 49 -0.68 1.17 -1.17
N ASP A 50 -1.62 1.48 -2.06
CA ASP A 50 -1.35 1.89 -3.43
C ASP A 50 -0.56 3.22 -3.46
N LYS A 51 -0.99 4.21 -2.67
CA LYS A 51 -0.27 5.49 -2.52
C LYS A 51 1.17 5.30 -2.03
N LEU A 52 1.38 4.48 -1.00
CA LEU A 52 2.72 4.24 -0.45
C LEU A 52 3.59 3.38 -1.38
N THR A 53 2.96 2.51 -2.18
CA THR A 53 3.66 1.77 -3.23
C THR A 53 4.14 2.71 -4.32
N ALA A 54 3.31 3.66 -4.76
CA ALA A 54 3.71 4.69 -5.72
C ALA A 54 4.87 5.55 -5.19
N GLU A 55 4.80 6.00 -3.93
CA GLU A 55 5.89 6.75 -3.28
C GLU A 55 7.19 5.92 -3.22
N TYR A 56 7.10 4.64 -2.88
CA TYR A 56 8.27 3.74 -2.87
C TYR A 56 8.90 3.59 -4.27
N LEU A 57 8.09 3.43 -5.30
CA LEU A 57 8.56 3.33 -6.69
C LEU A 57 9.21 4.63 -7.16
N ASP A 58 8.61 5.78 -6.89
CA ASP A 58 9.19 7.10 -7.22
C ASP A 58 10.56 7.30 -6.53
N ILE A 59 10.69 6.92 -5.26
CA ILE A 59 11.97 7.00 -4.54
C ILE A 59 13.00 6.04 -5.15
N LEU A 60 12.61 4.83 -5.56
CA LEU A 60 13.50 3.89 -6.26
C LEU A 60 14.00 4.46 -7.59
N THR A 61 13.10 5.01 -8.41
CA THR A 61 13.46 5.61 -9.70
C THR A 61 14.37 6.83 -9.55
N ARG A 62 14.22 7.61 -8.47
CA ARG A 62 15.12 8.73 -8.18
C ARG A 62 16.48 8.30 -7.61
N ALA A 63 16.52 7.16 -6.91
CA ALA A 63 17.74 6.59 -6.36
C ALA A 63 18.60 5.90 -7.43
N ASP A 64 18.00 5.51 -8.56
CA ASP A 64 18.67 4.95 -9.73
C ASP A 64 18.70 6.02 -10.86
N PRO A 65 19.63 6.99 -10.83
CA PRO A 65 19.76 7.91 -11.94
C PRO A 65 20.14 7.12 -13.21
N PRO A 66 19.51 7.39 -14.36
CA PRO A 66 19.93 6.77 -15.60
C PRO A 66 21.42 7.05 -15.80
N LYS A 67 22.19 5.97 -15.97
CA LYS A 67 23.60 6.00 -16.38
C LYS A 67 23.65 6.66 -17.76
N HIS A 68 23.66 7.98 -17.80
CA HIS A 68 23.87 8.73 -19.04
C HIS A 68 25.32 8.53 -19.47
N GLY A 69 25.49 7.72 -20.52
CA GLY A 69 26.51 7.81 -21.55
C GLY A 69 27.96 8.01 -21.11
N ALA A 70 28.69 6.90 -20.98
CA ALA A 70 30.08 6.90 -21.43
C ALA A 70 30.05 6.65 -22.94
N ALA A 71 30.22 7.72 -23.72
CA ALA A 71 30.51 7.66 -25.15
C ALA A 71 31.64 8.67 -25.42
#